data_AF-A0A143HCY4-F1
#
_entry.id   AF-A0A143HCY4-F1
#
_cell.length_a   1.000
_cell.length_b   1.000
_cell.length_c   1.000
_cell.angle_alpha   90.00
_cell.angle_beta   90.00
_cell.angle_gamma   90.00
#
_symmetry.space_group_name_H-M   'P 1'
#
loop_
_entity.id
_entity.type
_entity.pdbx_description
1 polymer ?
#
loop_
_entity_poly.entity_id
_entity_poly.type
_entity_poly.pdbx_seq_one_letter_code
_entity_poly.pdbx_strand_id
1 'polypeptide(L)' 'MKPTFIGFGPTTAKAVIFWLKEDDIVSKTVCYSEQDLQDMLDKHSTLGSLYNSFDYEVEYINAHEGVA' A
#
# COMPACT_ATOMS: atom_id res chain seq x y z
N MET A 1 0.88 34.44 -7.55
CA MET A 1 0.44 33.10 -7.98
C MET A 1 0.13 32.28 -6.73
N LYS A 2 -1.06 31.69 -6.63
CA LYS A 2 -1.37 30.74 -5.56
C LYS A 2 -0.85 29.36 -5.99
N PRO A 3 -0.13 28.61 -5.14
CA PRO A 3 0.32 27.27 -5.52
C PRO A 3 -0.91 26.38 -5.72
N THR A 4 -1.09 25.87 -6.93
CA THR A 4 -2.09 24.83 -7.22
C THR A 4 -1.53 23.53 -6.65
N PHE A 5 -2.16 23.04 -5.59
CA PHE A 5 -1.86 21.71 -5.06
C PHE A 5 -2.38 20.69 -6.08
N ILE A 6 -1.49 20.07 -6.85
CA ILE A 6 -1.84 18.96 -7.74
C ILE A 6 -1.90 17.72 -6.85
N GLY A 7 -3.03 17.54 -6.15
CA GLY A 7 -3.32 16.33 -5.40
C GLY A 7 -3.59 15.20 -6.38
N PHE A 8 -2.61 14.33 -6.60
CA PHE A 8 -2.76 13.13 -7.43
C PHE A 8 -3.54 12.08 -6.64
N GLY A 9 -4.79 11.82 -7.05
CA GLY A 9 -5.59 10.68 -6.58
C GLY A 9 -6.27 10.86 -5.22
N PRO A 10 -7.06 9.86 -4.78
CA PRO A 10 -7.66 9.84 -3.44
C PRO A 10 -6.64 10.22 -2.37
N THR A 11 -6.97 11.22 -1.56
CA THR A 11 -6.03 11.85 -0.61
C THR A 11 -5.73 11.00 0.61
N THR A 12 -6.46 9.90 0.80
CA THR A 12 -6.33 9.03 1.96
C THR A 12 -6.01 7.62 1.47
N ALA A 13 -4.82 7.13 1.82
CA ALA A 13 -4.48 5.73 1.64
C ALA A 13 -5.40 4.86 2.49
N LYS A 14 -5.78 3.70 1.98
CA LYS A 14 -6.65 2.74 2.68
C LYS A 14 -5.82 1.64 3.37
N ALA A 15 -4.73 1.21 2.74
CA ALA A 15 -3.83 0.24 3.32
C ALA A 15 -2.40 0.46 2.83
N VAL A 16 -1.43 -0.03 3.59
CA VAL A 16 -0.03 -0.11 3.19
C VAL A 16 0.42 -1.56 3.33
N ILE A 17 1.05 -2.08 2.27
CA ILE A 17 1.72 -3.36 2.28
C ILE A 17 3.20 -3.11 2.54
N PHE A 18 3.74 -3.72 3.58
CA PHE A 18 5.17 -3.78 3.85
C PHE A 18 5.70 -5.09 3.31
N TRP A 19 6.68 -5.02 2.42
CA TRP A 19 7.33 -6.20 1.85
C TRP A 19 8.60 -6.49 2.65
N LEU A 20 8.71 -7.71 3.15
CA LEU A 20 9.78 -8.16 4.03
C LEU A 20 10.69 -9.15 3.32
N LYS A 21 11.98 -9.06 3.63
CA LYS A 21 12.99 -10.05 3.26
C LYS A 21 13.88 -10.28 4.48
N GLU A 22 13.96 -11.52 4.96
CA GLU A 22 14.75 -11.85 6.16
C GLU A 22 14.36 -10.97 7.37
N ASP A 23 13.05 -10.79 7.58
CA ASP A 23 12.44 -9.94 8.62
C ASP A 23 12.68 -8.42 8.48
N ASP A 24 13.44 -7.98 7.47
CA ASP A 24 13.66 -6.56 7.18
C ASP A 24 12.67 -6.02 6.15
N ILE A 25 12.13 -4.82 6.39
CA ILE A 25 11.28 -4.11 5.44
C ILE A 25 12.13 -3.58 4.29
N VAL A 26 11.94 -4.16 3.10
CA VAL A 26 12.68 -3.79 1.88
C VAL A 26 11.91 -2.86 0.95
N SER A 27 10.58 -2.87 1.02
CA SER A 27 9.73 -2.05 0.17
C SER A 27 8.36 -1.80 0.80
N LYS A 28 7.65 -0.79 0.30
CA LYS A 28 6.31 -0.43 0.75
C LYS A 28 5.43 -0.14 -0.46
N THR A 29 4.20 -0.61 -0.43
CA THR A 29 3.18 -0.29 -1.44
C THR A 29 1.98 0.35 -0.76
N VAL A 30 1.62 1.55 -1.20
CA VAL A 30 0.44 2.26 -0.71
C VAL A 30 -0.75 1.91 -1.60
N CYS A 31 -1.81 1.39 -0.98
CA CYS A 31 -3.05 1.02 -1.63
C CYS A 31 -4.12 2.06 -1.27
N TYR A 32 -4.76 2.66 -2.28
CA TYR A 32 -5.78 3.69 -2.07
C TYR A 32 -7.20 3.13 -2.12
N SER A 33 -7.35 1.92 -2.64
CA SER A 33 -8.60 1.18 -2.66
C SER A 33 -8.41 -0.26 -2.19
N GLU A 34 -9.51 -0.94 -1.89
CA GLU A 34 -9.50 -2.37 -1.57
C GLU A 34 -9.14 -3.21 -2.79
N GLN A 35 -9.51 -2.74 -3.98
CA GLN A 35 -9.11 -3.36 -5.24
C GLN A 35 -7.59 -3.28 -5.43
N ASP A 36 -6.96 -2.13 -5.13
CA ASP A 36 -5.51 -1.97 -5.26
C ASP A 36 -4.77 -2.96 -4.35
N LEU A 37 -5.30 -3.19 -3.15
CA LEU A 37 -4.76 -4.17 -2.21
C LEU A 37 -4.89 -5.58 -2.79
N GLN A 38 -6.09 -5.96 -3.24
CA GLN A 38 -6.33 -7.29 -3.81
C GLN A 38 -5.44 -7.54 -5.03
N ASP A 39 -5.31 -6.57 -5.94
CA ASP A 39 -4.47 -6.67 -7.13
C ASP A 39 -2.99 -6.92 -6.77
N MET A 40 -2.51 -6.31 -5.69
CA MET A 40 -1.14 -6.51 -5.22
C MET A 40 -0.94 -7.86 -4.54
N LEU A 41 -1.92 -8.34 -3.77
CA LEU A 41 -1.89 -9.67 -3.15
C LEU A 41 -2.02 -10.80 -4.19
N ASP A 42 -2.80 -10.58 -5.25
CA ASP A 42 -2.92 -11.51 -6.38
C ASP A 42 -1.59 -11.59 -7.16
N LYS A 43 -0.93 -10.45 -7.36
CA LYS A 43 0.43 -10.40 -7.93
C LYS A 43 1.45 -11.10 -7.04
N HIS A 44 1.33 -11.02 -5.71
CA HIS A 44 2.19 -11.78 -4.80
C HIS A 44 1.97 -13.30 -4.95
N SER A 45 0.70 -13.71 -5.04
CA SER A 45 0.32 -15.13 -5.18
C SER A 45 0.65 -15.73 -6.55
N THR A 46 0.99 -14.90 -7.54
CA THR A 46 1.35 -15.35 -8.89
C THR A 46 2.78 -15.89 -8.93
N LEU A 47 2.93 -17.17 -9.28
CA LEU A 47 4.23 -17.83 -9.46
C LEU A 47 5.12 -17.07 -10.45
N GLY A 48 6.34 -16.74 -10.03
CA GLY A 48 7.31 -16.01 -10.85
C GLY A 48 7.16 -14.49 -10.82
N SER A 49 6.20 -13.95 -10.06
CA SER A 49 6.11 -12.52 -9.79
C SER A 49 7.27 -12.02 -8.95
N LEU A 50 7.67 -10.77 -9.16
CA LEU A 50 8.70 -10.09 -8.36
C LEU A 50 8.36 -10.08 -6.87
N TYR A 51 7.07 -10.10 -6.52
CA TYR A 51 6.62 -10.03 -5.13
C TYR A 51 6.52 -11.41 -4.47
N ASN A 52 6.53 -12.50 -5.23
CA ASN A 52 6.28 -13.87 -4.72
C ASN A 52 7.33 -14.36 -3.71
N SER A 53 8.54 -13.81 -3.75
CA SER A 53 9.66 -14.19 -2.88
C SER A 53 9.75 -13.37 -1.59
N PHE A 54 8.83 -12.45 -1.36
CA PHE A 54 8.82 -11.58 -0.18
C PHE A 54 7.70 -12.01 0.76
N ASP A 55 7.97 -11.98 2.06
CA ASP A 55 6.90 -11.97 3.06
C ASP A 55 6.23 -10.59 3.07
N TYR A 56 5.02 -10.49 3.64
CA TYR A 56 4.33 -9.22 3.70
C TYR A 56 3.50 -9.01 4.96
N GLU A 57 3.39 -7.75 5.37
CA GLU A 57 2.47 -7.27 6.40
C GLU A 57 1.55 -6.22 5.79
N VAL A 58 0.26 -6.25 6.15
CA VAL A 58 -0.73 -5.26 5.68
C VAL A 58 -1.24 -4.45 6.85
N GLU A 59 -1.04 -3.14 6.79
CA GLU A 59 -1.63 -2.19 7.74
C GLU A 59 -2.79 -1.45 7.07
N TYR A 60 -3.98 -1.55 7.64
CA TYR A 60 -5.15 -0.80 7.20
C TYR A 60 -5.17 0.57 7.88
N ILE A 61 -5.23 1.62 7.07
CA ILE A 61 -5.35 2.99 7.56
C ILE A 61 -6.84 3.25 7.79
N ASN A 62 -7.25 3.23 9.05
CA ASN A 62 -8.56 3.72 9.43
C ASN A 62 -8.59 5.24 9.24
N ALA A 63 -9.42 5.73 8.30
CA ALA A 63 -9.65 7.16 8.08
C ALA A 63 -10.39 7.86 9.26
N HIS A 64 -10.48 7.21 10.42
CA HIS A 64 -11.20 7.67 11.61
C HIS A 64 -10.24 7.91 12.78
N GLU A 65 -9.25 8.79 12.61
CA GLU A 65 -8.72 9.60 13.70
C GLU A 65 -8.57 11.05 13.22
N GLY A 66 -9.70 11.65 12.85
CA GLY A 66 -9.87 13.08 13.04
C GLY A 66 -9.92 13.35 14.53
N VAL A 67 -8.80 13.73 15.12
CA VAL A 67 -8.75 14.28 16.48
C VAL A 67 -9.44 15.64 16.42
N ALA A 68 -10.69 15.65 16.87
CA ALA A 68 -11.44 16.86 17.24
C ALA A 68 -10.90 17.43 18.56
#